data_AF-A0A2P4T6C1-F1
#
_entry.id   AF-A0A2P4T6C1-F1
#
_cell.length_a   1.000
_cell.length_b   1.000
_cell.length_c   1.000
_cell.angle_alpha   90.00
_cell.angle_beta   90.00
_cell.angle_gamma   90.00
#
_symmetry.space_group_name_H-M   'P 1'
#
loop_
_entity.id
_entity.type
_entity.pdbx_description
1 polymer ?
#
loop_
_entity_poly.entity_id
_entity_poly.type
_entity_poly.pdbx_seq_one_letter_code
_entity_poly.pdbx_strand_id
1 'polypeptide(L)'
;MEQYFSATQKMEQEVMFPSLLRGVFPQDGADPAAGGPADLYERYQLLKAIKPVVERGLASVTDQSPTSNADADTAPDDGIDGNLEERLSHHMNGLQQVLTDLTKNTKALTRRYSQILEEINLGEGQSSS
;
A
#
# COMPACT_ATOMS: atom_id res chain seq x y z
N MET A 1 1.70 10.80 -0.02
CA MET A 1 0.76 10.00 0.79
C MET A 1 0.12 10.83 1.90
N GLU A 2 0.91 11.58 2.68
CA GLU A 2 0.40 12.53 3.69
C GLU A 2 -0.62 13.53 3.14
N GLN A 3 -0.39 14.08 1.95
CA GLN A 3 -1.35 14.99 1.29
C GLN A 3 -2.72 14.32 1.04
N TYR A 4 -2.73 13.04 0.66
CA TYR A 4 -3.97 12.28 0.48
C TYR A 4 -4.68 12.09 1.83
N PHE A 5 -3.96 11.72 2.89
CA PHE A 5 -4.54 11.60 4.23
C PHE A 5 -5.14 12.91 4.73
N SER A 6 -4.41 14.02 4.61
CA SER A 6 -4.90 15.34 5.00
C SER A 6 -6.15 15.74 4.21
N ALA A 7 -6.17 15.45 2.90
CA ALA A 7 -7.33 15.74 2.05
C ALA A 7 -8.55 14.89 2.43
N THR A 8 -8.38 13.57 2.62
CA THR A 8 -9.46 12.65 3.01
C THR A 8 -9.98 12.96 4.41
N GLN A 9 -9.10 13.30 5.35
CA GLN A 9 -9.50 13.73 6.70
C GLN A 9 -10.30 15.04 6.67
N LYS A 10 -9.86 16.02 5.88
CA LYS A 10 -10.60 17.28 5.70
C LYS A 10 -11.97 17.03 5.07
N MET A 11 -12.04 16.17 4.04
CA MET A 11 -13.30 15.74 3.43
C MET A 11 -14.23 15.10 4.47
N GLU A 12 -13.73 14.21 5.33
CA GLU A 12 -14.52 13.58 6.40
C GLU A 12 -15.05 14.58 7.43
N GLN A 13 -14.31 15.66 7.71
CA GLN A 13 -14.73 16.72 8.62
C GLN A 13 -15.77 17.67 8.00
N GLU A 14 -15.65 17.95 6.70
CA GLU A 14 -16.57 18.86 6.00
C GLU A 14 -17.87 18.15 5.60
N VAL A 15 -17.81 16.88 5.22
CA VAL A 15 -18.98 16.08 4.81
C VAL A 15 -19.67 15.49 6.04
N MET A 16 -20.44 16.33 6.73
CA MET A 16 -21.19 15.96 7.93
C MET A 16 -22.40 15.05 7.64
N PHE A 17 -22.95 15.10 6.43
CA PHE A 17 -24.11 14.31 6.01
C PHE A 17 -23.88 13.69 4.62
N PRO A 18 -23.14 12.55 4.53
CA PRO A 18 -22.78 11.94 3.25
C PRO A 18 -23.98 11.56 2.37
N SER A 19 -25.14 11.28 2.97
CA SER A 19 -26.36 10.96 2.23
C SER A 19 -26.84 12.08 1.30
N LEU A 20 -26.43 13.34 1.55
CA LEU A 20 -26.74 14.47 0.68
C LEU A 20 -26.00 14.43 -0.66
N LEU A 21 -24.94 13.62 -0.75
CA LEU A 21 -24.15 13.45 -1.97
C LEU A 21 -24.79 12.45 -2.95
N ARG A 22 -25.81 11.70 -2.50
CA ARG A 22 -26.46 10.66 -3.30
C ARG A 22 -27.25 11.27 -4.46
N GLY A 23 -26.99 10.79 -5.67
CA GLY A 23 -27.57 11.34 -6.91
C GLY A 23 -27.07 12.74 -7.28
N VAL A 24 -26.05 13.26 -6.60
CA VAL A 24 -25.36 14.49 -6.99
C VAL A 24 -24.18 14.11 -7.86
N PHE A 25 -24.14 14.63 -9.09
CA PHE A 25 -23.04 14.38 -10.01
C PHE A 25 -22.04 15.53 -9.98
N PRO A 26 -20.73 15.26 -10.21
CA PRO A 26 -19.74 16.31 -10.35
C PRO A 26 -20.16 17.30 -11.44
N GLN A 27 -20.15 18.62 -11.17
CA GLN A 27 -20.36 19.59 -12.25
C GLN A 27 -19.13 19.58 -13.18
N ASP A 28 -19.41 19.54 -14.49
CA ASP A 28 -18.43 19.40 -15.57
C ASP A 28 -17.16 20.23 -15.38
N GLY A 29 -16.00 19.56 -15.37
CA GLY A 29 -14.69 20.23 -15.49
C GLY A 29 -13.51 19.64 -14.72
N ALA A 30 -13.72 18.69 -13.79
CA ALA A 30 -12.61 18.04 -13.08
C ALA A 30 -12.22 16.71 -13.75
N ASP A 31 -11.47 16.83 -14.85
CA ASP A 31 -10.74 15.78 -15.60
C ASP A 31 -11.55 14.51 -16.03
N PRO A 32 -11.88 14.36 -17.34
CA PRO A 32 -12.70 13.27 -17.87
C PRO A 32 -12.03 11.88 -17.88
N ALA A 33 -10.81 11.71 -17.37
CA ALA A 33 -10.17 10.39 -17.31
C ALA A 33 -10.78 9.43 -16.26
N ALA A 34 -11.67 9.91 -15.39
CA ALA A 34 -12.26 9.15 -14.27
C ALA A 34 -13.80 9.19 -14.23
N GLY A 35 -14.46 9.72 -15.26
CA GLY A 35 -15.90 10.01 -15.26
C GLY A 35 -16.78 8.79 -15.56
N GLY A 36 -16.87 7.85 -14.62
CA GLY A 36 -18.04 6.97 -14.54
C GLY A 36 -19.29 7.77 -14.12
N PRO A 37 -20.51 7.24 -14.29
CA PRO A 37 -21.74 7.88 -13.82
C PRO A 37 -21.88 7.83 -12.29
N ALA A 38 -20.78 7.67 -11.55
CA ALA A 38 -20.81 7.52 -10.11
C ALA A 38 -21.21 8.84 -9.45
N ASP A 39 -22.13 8.77 -8.50
CA ASP A 39 -22.52 9.93 -7.74
C ASP A 39 -21.42 10.33 -6.72
N LEU A 40 -21.51 11.54 -6.16
CA LEU A 40 -20.53 12.01 -5.19
C LEU A 40 -20.50 11.15 -3.92
N TYR A 41 -21.56 10.41 -3.62
CA TYR A 41 -21.62 9.52 -2.45
C TYR A 41 -20.79 8.25 -2.69
N GLU A 42 -20.90 7.63 -3.85
CA GLU A 42 -20.09 6.49 -4.28
C GLU A 42 -18.60 6.87 -4.30
N ARG A 43 -18.29 8.05 -4.86
CA ARG A 43 -16.91 8.55 -4.87
C ARG A 43 -16.38 8.85 -3.47
N TYR A 44 -17.21 9.39 -2.59
CA TYR A 44 -16.88 9.58 -1.17
C TYR A 44 -16.58 8.26 -0.47
N GLN A 45 -17.37 7.21 -0.73
CA GLN A 45 -17.12 5.88 -0.17
C GLN A 45 -15.80 5.28 -0.66
N LEU A 46 -15.52 5.36 -1.95
CA LEU A 46 -14.25 4.88 -2.53
C LEU A 46 -13.05 5.55 -1.85
N LEU A 47 -13.06 6.88 -1.76
CA LEU A 47 -11.97 7.64 -1.15
C LEU A 47 -11.76 7.26 0.32
N LYS A 48 -12.82 6.84 1.02
CA LYS A 48 -12.71 6.30 2.39
C LYS A 48 -12.21 4.87 2.44
N ALA A 49 -12.64 4.01 1.52
CA ALA A 49 -12.21 2.61 1.44
C ALA A 49 -10.72 2.46 1.14
N ILE A 50 -10.16 3.39 0.34
CA ILE A 50 -8.73 3.40 -0.01
C ILE A 50 -7.85 3.83 1.18
N LYS A 51 -8.34 4.68 2.08
CA LYS A 51 -7.60 5.19 3.24
C LYS A 51 -6.90 4.07 4.05
N PRO A 52 -7.59 3.02 4.52
CA PRO A 52 -6.94 1.92 5.25
C PRO A 52 -6.00 1.08 4.39
N VAL A 53 -6.20 0.97 3.07
CA VAL A 53 -5.26 0.26 2.18
C VAL A 53 -3.93 1.00 2.14
N VAL A 54 -3.98 2.32 2.01
CA VAL A 54 -2.81 3.20 2.05
C VAL A 54 -2.11 3.15 3.42
N GLU A 55 -2.87 3.16 4.52
CA GLU A 55 -2.31 3.05 5.89
C GLU A 55 -1.64 1.70 6.12
N ARG A 56 -2.28 0.59 5.72
CA ARG A 56 -1.71 -0.75 5.88
C ARG A 56 -0.47 -0.97 5.03
N GLY A 57 -0.45 -0.49 3.80
CA GLY A 57 0.76 -0.63 2.99
C GLY A 57 1.91 0.27 3.46
N LEU A 58 1.65 1.35 4.21
CA LEU A 58 2.69 2.04 5.00
C LEU A 58 3.16 1.19 6.17
N ALA A 59 2.22 0.64 6.96
CA ALA A 59 2.54 -0.19 8.11
C ALA A 59 3.36 -1.43 7.71
N SER A 60 3.01 -2.08 6.59
CA SER A 60 3.73 -3.26 6.10
C SER A 60 5.16 -2.98 5.60
N VAL A 61 5.51 -1.72 5.31
CA VAL A 61 6.89 -1.32 5.02
C VAL A 61 7.70 -1.17 6.31
N THR A 62 7.04 -0.85 7.42
CA THR A 62 7.68 -0.61 8.73
C THR A 62 7.67 -1.84 9.65
N ASP A 63 6.64 -2.68 9.57
CA ASP A 63 6.46 -3.85 10.43
C ASP A 63 6.64 -5.15 9.66
N GLN A 64 7.75 -5.85 9.93
CA GLN A 64 7.93 -7.22 9.48
C GLN A 64 7.13 -8.17 10.37
N SER A 65 5.90 -8.47 9.99
CA SER A 65 5.20 -9.69 10.41
C SER A 65 4.17 -10.11 9.35
N PRO A 66 4.16 -11.38 8.90
CA PRO A 66 3.14 -11.88 8.01
C PRO A 66 1.92 -12.25 8.85
N THR A 67 0.90 -11.40 8.89
CA THR A 67 -0.42 -11.82 9.37
C THR A 67 -1.44 -11.62 8.27
N SER A 68 -1.82 -12.76 7.70
CA SER A 68 -3.02 -12.95 6.90
C SER A 68 -4.28 -12.61 7.70
N ASN A 69 -5.35 -12.34 6.95
CA ASN A 69 -6.79 -12.42 7.26
C ASN A 69 -7.47 -11.06 7.07
N ALA A 70 -8.17 -10.87 5.95
CA ALA A 70 -9.53 -11.37 5.66
C ALA A 70 -10.59 -10.55 6.40
N ASP A 71 -11.19 -9.62 5.65
CA ASP A 71 -12.64 -9.43 5.59
C ASP A 71 -12.93 -8.47 4.42
N ALA A 72 -13.14 -9.07 3.25
CA ALA A 72 -13.69 -8.42 2.08
C ALA A 72 -15.18 -8.81 2.04
N ASP A 73 -16.02 -8.01 2.71
CA ASP A 73 -17.45 -8.04 2.49
C ASP A 73 -17.95 -6.63 2.23
N THR A 74 -17.77 -6.17 1.00
CA THR A 74 -18.61 -5.12 0.40
C THR A 74 -18.59 -5.36 -1.10
N ALA A 75 -19.76 -5.69 -1.65
CA ALA A 75 -19.95 -5.98 -3.06
C ALA A 75 -19.46 -4.79 -3.94
N PRO A 76 -18.65 -5.01 -4.99
CA PRO A 76 -18.26 -3.95 -5.90
C PRO A 76 -19.34 -3.83 -6.98
N ASP A 77 -19.99 -2.68 -7.06
CA ASP A 77 -20.64 -2.25 -8.29
C ASP A 77 -19.53 -1.84 -9.28
N ASP A 78 -19.60 -2.43 -10.47
CA ASP A 78 -18.54 -2.46 -11.48
C ASP A 78 -18.46 -1.09 -12.20
N GLY A 79 -17.77 -0.15 -11.55
CA GLY A 79 -17.33 1.11 -12.13
C GLY A 79 -15.81 1.21 -12.01
N ILE A 80 -15.18 1.90 -12.96
CA ILE A 80 -13.72 2.15 -13.12
C ILE A 80 -12.99 2.55 -11.82
N ASP A 81 -13.74 2.95 -10.79
CA ASP A 81 -13.30 3.24 -9.43
C ASP A 81 -12.94 2.00 -8.58
N GLY A 82 -13.60 0.86 -8.72
CA GLY A 82 -13.22 -0.40 -8.05
C GLY A 82 -11.83 -0.90 -8.49
N ASN A 83 -11.44 -0.57 -9.73
CA ASN A 83 -10.11 -0.82 -10.27
C ASN A 83 -9.01 -0.01 -9.56
N LEU A 84 -9.32 1.15 -8.97
CA LEU A 84 -8.29 1.99 -8.33
C LEU A 84 -7.77 1.34 -7.03
N GLU A 85 -8.67 0.82 -6.21
CA GLU A 85 -8.33 0.10 -4.98
C GLU A 85 -7.52 -1.17 -5.27
N GLU A 86 -7.99 -1.97 -6.25
CA GLU A 86 -7.32 -3.20 -6.66
C GLU A 86 -5.92 -2.92 -7.23
N ARG A 87 -5.79 -1.90 -8.09
CA ARG A 87 -4.49 -1.48 -8.64
C ARG A 87 -3.53 -1.02 -7.55
N LEU A 88 -4.00 -0.19 -6.62
CA LEU A 88 -3.17 0.27 -5.51
C LEU A 88 -2.69 -0.93 -4.67
N SER A 89 -3.61 -1.83 -4.32
CA SER A 89 -3.30 -3.04 -3.55
C SER A 89 -2.26 -3.90 -4.27
N HIS A 90 -2.42 -4.11 -5.58
CA HIS A 90 -1.46 -4.84 -6.40
C HIS A 90 -0.07 -4.19 -6.39
N HIS A 91 0.02 -2.86 -6.54
CA HIS A 91 1.29 -2.15 -6.49
C HIS A 91 1.97 -2.22 -5.12
N MET A 92 1.20 -2.10 -4.02
CA MET A 92 1.75 -2.19 -2.67
C MET A 92 2.28 -3.60 -2.38
N ASN A 93 1.53 -4.64 -2.76
CA ASN A 93 1.97 -6.03 -2.62
C ASN A 93 3.26 -6.30 -3.44
N GLY A 94 3.31 -5.83 -4.69
CA GLY A 94 4.50 -5.96 -5.53
C GLY A 94 5.72 -5.27 -4.93
N LEU A 95 5.55 -4.05 -4.40
CA LEU A 95 6.63 -3.35 -3.71
C LEU A 95 7.11 -4.09 -2.47
N GLN A 96 6.20 -4.60 -1.65
CA GLN A 96 6.54 -5.39 -0.46
C GLN A 96 7.34 -6.65 -0.81
N GLN A 97 6.98 -7.33 -1.91
CA GLN A 97 7.71 -8.50 -2.39
C GLN A 97 9.15 -8.15 -2.80
N VAL A 98 9.32 -7.06 -3.55
CA VAL A 98 10.65 -6.57 -3.95
C VAL A 98 11.50 -6.21 -2.74
N LEU A 99 10.95 -5.49 -1.76
CA LEU A 99 11.66 -5.13 -0.53
C LEU A 99 12.05 -6.38 0.29
N THR A 100 11.17 -7.38 0.33
CA THR A 100 11.44 -8.66 1.00
C THR A 100 12.63 -9.37 0.35
N ASP A 101 12.68 -9.45 -0.98
CA ASP A 101 13.76 -10.12 -1.68
C ASP A 101 15.08 -9.35 -1.60
N LEU A 102 15.05 -8.02 -1.68
CA LEU A 102 16.22 -7.18 -1.41
C LEU A 102 16.75 -7.44 0.01
N THR A 103 15.87 -7.48 1.01
CA THR A 103 16.25 -7.77 2.40
C THR A 103 16.91 -9.13 2.56
N LYS A 104 16.38 -10.18 1.91
CA LYS A 104 17.00 -11.51 1.90
C LYS A 104 18.40 -11.48 1.28
N ASN A 105 18.54 -10.81 0.14
CA ASN A 105 19.83 -10.68 -0.55
C ASN A 105 20.86 -9.93 0.30
N THR A 106 20.47 -8.83 0.95
CA THR A 106 21.35 -8.10 1.89
C THR A 106 21.80 -9.01 3.03
N LYS A 107 20.87 -9.74 3.68
CA LYS A 107 21.21 -10.68 4.76
C LYS A 107 22.15 -11.79 4.29
N ALA A 108 21.92 -12.36 3.10
CA ALA A 108 22.77 -13.39 2.52
C ALA A 108 24.18 -12.87 2.22
N LEU A 109 24.28 -11.68 1.63
CA LEU A 109 25.55 -11.01 1.34
C LEU A 109 26.33 -10.75 2.63
N THR A 110 25.68 -10.16 3.65
CA THR A 110 26.31 -9.93 4.96
C THR A 110 26.80 -11.22 5.58
N ARG A 111 25.98 -12.29 5.58
CA ARG A 111 26.38 -13.60 6.11
C ARG A 111 27.59 -14.17 5.36
N ARG A 112 27.61 -14.07 4.03
CA ARG A 112 28.71 -14.58 3.22
C ARG A 112 30.01 -13.81 3.49
N TYR A 113 29.92 -12.51 3.65
CA TYR A 113 31.07 -11.68 4.02
C TYR A 113 31.64 -12.07 5.39
N SER A 114 30.78 -12.26 6.40
CA SER A 114 31.21 -12.73 7.73
C SER A 114 31.91 -14.09 7.66
N GLN A 115 31.38 -15.03 6.87
CA GLN A 115 32.01 -16.33 6.67
C GLN A 115 33.41 -16.22 6.04
N ILE A 116 33.57 -15.35 5.04
CA ILE A 116 34.89 -15.11 4.40
C ILE A 116 35.89 -14.57 5.43
N LEU A 117 35.48 -13.64 6.29
CA LEU A 117 36.34 -13.12 7.36
C LEU A 117 36.76 -14.23 8.34
N GLU A 118 35.84 -15.13 8.71
CA GLU A 118 36.15 -16.28 9.58
C GLU A 118 37.14 -17.25 8.91
N GLU A 119 36.94 -17.58 7.63
CA GLU A 119 37.83 -18.45 6.86
C GLU A 119 39.25 -17.89 6.74
N ILE A 120 39.40 -16.57 6.54
CA ILE A 120 40.70 -15.90 6.50
C ILE A 120 41.41 -15.99 7.86
N ASN A 121 40.70 -15.70 8.96
CA ASN A 121 41.27 -15.77 10.30
C ASN A 121 41.70 -17.20 10.68
N LEU A 122 40.96 -18.23 10.23
CA LEU A 122 41.30 -19.63 10.51
C LEU A 122 42.52 -20.13 9.71
N GLY A 123 42.70 -19.61 8.49
CA GLY A 123 43.82 -19.95 7.61
C GLY A 123 45.19 -19.46 8.11
N GLU A 124 45.25 -18.34 8.83
CA GLU A 124 46.49 -17.82 9.41
C GLU A 124 47.02 -18.67 10.58
N GLY A 125 46.14 -19.35 11.32
CA GLY A 125 46.52 -20.20 12.45
C GLY A 125 47.17 -21.54 12.07
N GLN A 126 46.95 -22.03 10.84
CA GLN A 126 47.50 -23.33 10.39
C GLN A 126 48.84 -23.24 9.67
N SER A 127 49.32 -22.03 9.34
CA SER A 127 50.63 -21.84 8.67
C SER A 127 51.80 -21.69 9.66
N SER A 128 51.53 -21.70 10.96
CA SER A 128 52.54 -21.66 12.03
C SER A 128 52.62 -23.00 12.76
N SER A 129 53.12 -24.04 12.10
CA SER A 129 53.55 -25.27 12.80
C SER A 129 54.66 -26.00 12.08
#